data_AF-A0A435FCH3-F1
#
_entry.id   AF-A0A435FCH3-F1
#
_cell.length_a   1.000
_cell.length_b   1.000
_cell.length_c   1.000
_cell.angle_alpha   90.00
_cell.angle_beta   90.00
_cell.angle_gamma   90.00
#
_symmetry.space_group_name_H-M   'P 1'
#
loop_
_entity.id
_entity.type
_entity.pdbx_description
1 polymer ?
#
loop_
_entity_poly.entity_id
_entity_poly.type
_entity_poly.pdbx_seq_one_letter_code
_entity_poly.pdbx_strand_id
1 'polypeptide(L)' 'NPTVDALNVGGSLTDSFTYTVSDGQGGTSSTTLTITIHGTDDAPVAVADTGSANEAGITPATAATGNVLANDT' A
#
# COMPACT_ATOMS: atom_id res chain seq x y z
N ASN A 1 -5.55 3.02 3.18
CA ASN A 1 -6.97 3.42 3.36
C ASN A 1 -7.63 2.90 2.10
N PRO A 2 -8.54 1.92 2.18
CA PRO A 2 -8.89 1.09 1.02
C PRO A 2 -9.48 1.90 -0.15
N THR A 3 -10.08 3.07 0.10
CA THR A 3 -10.59 3.93 -0.98
C THR A 3 -9.52 4.82 -1.62
N VAL A 4 -8.45 5.15 -0.88
CA VAL A 4 -7.26 5.82 -1.43
C VAL A 4 -6.40 4.83 -2.20
N ASP A 5 -6.21 3.62 -1.65
CA ASP A 5 -5.39 2.56 -2.25
C ASP A 5 -6.02 2.04 -3.56
N ALA A 6 -7.34 2.23 -3.74
CA ALA A 6 -8.07 1.89 -4.97
C ALA A 6 -8.04 2.98 -6.06
N LEU A 7 -7.37 4.13 -5.84
CA LEU A 7 -7.28 5.18 -6.86
C LEU A 7 -6.27 4.82 -7.95
N ASN A 8 -6.79 4.50 -9.14
CA ASN A 8 -5.99 4.34 -10.35
C ASN A 8 -5.40 5.68 -10.83
N VAL A 9 -4.44 5.64 -11.76
CA VAL A 9 -3.92 6.84 -12.44
C VAL A 9 -5.07 7.66 -13.03
N GLY A 10 -5.06 8.96 -12.72
CA GLY A 10 -6.11 9.90 -13.15
C GLY A 10 -7.35 9.93 -12.26
N GLY A 11 -7.46 9.02 -11.29
CA GLY A 11 -8.42 9.10 -10.20
C GLY A 11 -8.01 10.11 -9.13
N SER A 12 -8.99 10.68 -8.44
CA SER A 12 -8.74 11.54 -7.28
C SER A 12 -9.84 11.43 -6.22
N LEU A 13 -9.45 11.67 -4.98
CA LEU A 13 -10.37 11.81 -3.84
C LEU A 13 -10.10 13.11 -3.09
N THR A 14 -11.14 13.70 -2.52
CA THR A 14 -11.03 14.92 -1.73
C THR A 14 -11.30 14.62 -0.27
N ASP A 15 -10.41 15.09 0.60
CA ASP A 15 -10.60 15.11 2.05
C ASP A 15 -10.81 16.54 2.54
N SER A 16 -11.59 16.73 3.61
CA SER A 16 -11.99 18.06 4.08
C SER A 16 -12.03 18.15 5.59
N PHE A 17 -11.25 19.08 6.12
CA PHE A 17 -11.12 19.31 7.56
C PHE A 17 -11.57 20.72 7.89
N THR A 18 -12.51 20.86 8.82
CA THR A 18 -12.87 22.17 9.37
C THR A 18 -11.99 22.46 10.57
N TYR A 19 -11.35 23.61 10.59
CA TYR A 19 -10.57 24.07 11.73
C TYR A 19 -11.07 25.43 12.21
N THR A 20 -10.86 25.68 13.50
CA THR A 20 -11.23 26.93 14.16
C THR A 20 -9.99 27.58 14.74
N VAL A 21 -9.77 28.84 14.41
CA VAL A 21 -8.72 29.70 14.97
C VAL A 21 -9.37 30.63 15.98
N SER A 22 -8.72 30.83 17.13
CA SER A 22 -9.12 31.77 18.17
C SER A 22 -8.10 32.89 18.28
N ASP A 23 -8.56 34.12 18.49
CA ASP A 23 -7.68 35.26 18.81
C ASP A 23 -7.25 35.27 20.30
N GLY A 24 -7.89 34.44 21.14
CA GLY A 24 -7.65 34.38 22.58
C GLY A 24 -8.31 35.53 23.37
N GLN A 25 -9.10 36.38 22.72
CA GLN A 25 -9.89 37.46 23.33
C GLN A 25 -11.41 37.24 23.14
N GLY A 26 -11.79 36.04 22.71
CA GLY A 26 -13.18 35.60 22.58
C GLY A 26 -13.68 35.59 21.13
N GLY A 27 -12.88 36.07 20.17
CA GLY A 27 -13.15 35.92 18.75
C GLY A 27 -12.66 34.55 18.24
N THR A 28 -13.49 33.89 17.43
CA THR A 28 -13.08 32.69 16.70
C THR A 28 -13.49 32.80 15.23
N SER A 29 -12.75 32.11 14.37
CA SER A 29 -13.03 31.99 12.95
C SER A 29 -12.80 30.55 12.51
N SER A 30 -13.75 29.98 11.78
CA SER A 30 -13.65 28.63 11.24
C SER A 30 -13.50 28.67 9.72
N THR A 31 -12.71 27.75 9.17
CA THR A 31 -12.60 27.55 7.73
C THR A 31 -12.28 26.09 7.40
N THR A 32 -12.35 25.74 6.12
CA THR A 32 -12.19 24.37 5.62
C THR A 32 -10.88 24.22 4.86
N LEU A 33 -10.03 23.31 5.32
CA LEU A 33 -8.89 22.80 4.57
C LEU A 33 -9.37 21.67 3.67
N THR A 34 -9.16 21.82 2.35
CA THR A 34 -9.47 20.80 1.35
C THR A 34 -8.17 20.18 0.86
N ILE A 35 -8.04 18.85 0.93
CA ILE A 35 -6.89 18.09 0.45
C ILE A 35 -7.34 17.25 -0.75
N THR A 36 -6.63 17.35 -1.86
CA THR A 36 -6.85 16.49 -3.03
C THR A 36 -5.79 15.40 -3.07
N ILE A 37 -6.23 14.15 -3.11
CA ILE A 37 -5.40 12.96 -3.18
C ILE A 37 -5.48 12.44 -4.61
N HIS A 38 -4.33 12.29 -5.27
CA HIS A 38 -4.24 11.75 -6.63
C HIS A 38 -3.78 10.30 -6.58
N GLY A 39 -4.46 9.44 -7.34
CA GLY A 39 -4.05 8.04 -7.50
C GLY A 39 -2.80 7.91 -8.35
N THR A 40 -1.92 6.99 -7.95
CA THR A 40 -0.66 6.68 -8.63
C THR A 40 -0.62 5.28 -9.25
N ASP A 41 -1.63 4.43 -9.00
CA ASP A 41 -1.66 3.02 -9.43
C ASP A 41 -0.37 2.30 -9.02
N ASP A 42 -0.14 2.24 -7.70
CA ASP A 42 1.07 1.65 -7.13
C ASP A 42 1.10 0.14 -7.46
N ALA A 43 2.12 -0.26 -8.22
CA ALA A 43 2.29 -1.67 -8.59
C ALA A 43 2.59 -2.55 -7.37
N PRO A 44 2.10 -3.81 -7.34
CA PRO A 44 2.46 -4.74 -6.29
C PRO A 44 3.97 -5.03 -6.31
N VAL A 45 4.56 -5.19 -5.13
CA VAL A 45 5.97 -5.55 -4.99
C VAL A 45 6.08 -7.07 -4.99
N ALA A 46 6.50 -7.63 -6.13
CA ALA A 46 6.72 -9.07 -6.24
C ALA A 46 7.88 -9.52 -5.34
N VAL A 47 7.72 -10.65 -4.67
CA VAL A 47 8.79 -11.29 -3.91
C VAL A 47 9.25 -12.53 -4.69
N ALA A 48 10.56 -12.74 -4.77
CA ALA A 48 11.09 -13.89 -5.50
C ALA A 48 10.92 -15.19 -4.69
N ASP A 49 10.36 -16.22 -5.32
CA ASP A 49 10.38 -17.58 -4.80
C ASP A 49 11.71 -18.27 -5.09
N THR A 50 12.23 -19.00 -4.10
CA THR A 50 13.44 -19.81 -4.27
C THR A 50 13.13 -21.28 -3.98
N GLY A 51 13.49 -22.15 -4.91
CA GLY A 51 13.50 -23.60 -4.71
C GLY A 51 14.90 -24.16 -5.00
N SER A 52 15.38 -25.06 -4.15
CA SER A 52 16.65 -25.76 -4.37
C SER A 52 16.40 -27.26 -4.47
N ALA A 53 17.01 -27.89 -5.46
CA ALA A 53 17.01 -29.33 -5.63
C ALA A 53 18.44 -29.83 -5.67
N ASN A 54 18.66 -31.02 -5.13
CA ASN A 54 19.95 -31.71 -5.20
C ASN A 54 19.85 -32.93 -6.11
N GLU A 55 20.80 -33.08 -7.03
CA GLU A 55 20.88 -34.24 -7.92
C GLU A 55 21.23 -35.51 -7.13
N ALA A 56 20.61 -36.64 -7.47
CA ALA A 56 20.83 -37.91 -6.77
C ALA A 56 22.17 -38.54 -7.17
N GLY A 57 22.98 -38.88 -6.16
CA GLY A 57 24.16 -39.74 -6.28
C GLY A 57 23.96 -41.04 -5.50
N ILE A 58 24.81 -41.32 -4.51
CA ILE A 58 24.64 -42.44 -3.56
C ILE A 58 23.50 -42.18 -2.55
N THR A 59 23.17 -40.91 -2.26
CA THR A 59 22.02 -40.51 -1.43
C THR A 59 20.82 -40.08 -2.27
N PRO A 60 19.57 -40.29 -1.78
CA PRO A 60 18.37 -39.84 -2.47
C PRO A 60 18.40 -38.33 -2.73
N ALA A 61 17.97 -37.92 -3.93
CA ALA A 61 17.76 -36.51 -4.28
C ALA A 61 16.72 -35.87 -3.37
N THR A 62 16.90 -34.59 -3.09
CA THR A 62 15.88 -33.74 -2.49
C THR A 62 15.31 -32.86 -3.59
N ALA A 63 13.99 -32.95 -3.81
CA ALA A 63 13.30 -32.07 -4.75
C ALA A 63 13.10 -30.67 -4.13
N ALA A 64 13.11 -29.64 -4.99
CA ALA A 64 12.62 -28.33 -4.60
C ALA A 64 11.12 -28.42 -4.25
N THR A 65 10.72 -27.78 -3.16
CA THR A 65 9.33 -27.71 -2.69
C THR A 65 8.92 -26.26 -2.50
N GLY A 66 7.62 -25.97 -2.56
CA GLY A 66 7.08 -24.62 -2.40
C GLY A 66 5.86 -24.36 -3.29
N ASN A 67 5.29 -23.16 -3.17
CA ASN A 67 4.32 -22.61 -4.10
C ASN A 67 4.61 -21.12 -4.28
N VAL A 68 4.16 -20.57 -5.41
CA VAL A 68 4.42 -19.17 -5.80
C VAL A 68 3.47 -18.15 -5.16
N LEU A 69 2.65 -18.58 -4.20
CA LEU A 69 1.59 -17.76 -3.59
C LEU A 69 1.92 -17.38 -2.15
N ALA A 70 2.97 -17.94 -1.56
CA ALA A 70 3.26 -17.81 -0.14
C ALA A 70 3.94 -16.49 0.23
N ASN A 71 4.55 -15.80 -0.75
CA ASN A 71 5.36 -14.60 -0.57
C ASN A 71 4.81 -13.36 -1.31
N ASP A 72 3.80 -13.51 -2.16
CA ASP A 72 3.13 -12.39 -2.83
C ASP A 72 2.08 -11.75 -1.89
N THR A 73 2.19 -10.43 -1.65
CA THR A 73 1.21 -9.59 -0.92
C THR A 73 0.79 -8.39 -1.74
#